data_AF-A0AA41PWH9-F1
#
_entry.id   AF-A0AA41PWH9-F1
#
_cell.length_a   1.000
_cell.length_b   1.000
_cell.length_c   1.000
_cell.angle_alpha   90.00
_cell.angle_beta   90.00
_cell.angle_gamma   90.00
#
_symmetry.space_group_name_H-M   'P 1'
#
loop_
_entity.id
_entity.type
_entity.pdbx_description
1 polymer ?
#
loop_
_entity_poly.entity_id
_entity_poly.type
_entity_poly.pdbx_seq_one_letter_code
_entity_poly.pdbx_strand_id
1 'polypeptide(L)'
;LVRRRRGARPRGERPADHHYELDGRNVTDEPGLYLALGEAVNGPGGYFGCNLDALVDCLRGRFGYTAPGTLLWRDAATARAHLSRRLTPHGRTYDLFAETLQILAEGGMRVVLE
;
A
#
# COMPACT_ATOMS: atom_id res chain seq x y z
N LEU A 1 28.37 -10.30 10.16
CA LEU A 1 28.39 -10.09 8.68
C LEU A 1 27.16 -9.28 8.28
N VAL A 2 27.23 -7.94 8.32
CA VAL A 2 26.07 -7.08 7.95
C VAL A 2 26.01 -7.00 6.43
N ARG A 3 25.10 -7.75 5.80
CA ARG A 3 24.77 -7.55 4.38
C ARG A 3 24.19 -6.14 4.25
N ARG A 4 24.94 -5.23 3.62
CA ARG A 4 24.41 -3.94 3.17
C ARG A 4 23.18 -4.22 2.30
N ARG A 5 21.98 -3.90 2.79
CA ARG A 5 20.81 -3.74 1.92
C ARG A 5 21.18 -2.64 0.94
N ARG A 6 21.39 -2.98 -0.32
CA ARG A 6 21.51 -1.97 -1.38
C ARG A 6 20.21 -1.17 -1.29
N GLY A 7 20.30 0.13 -0.98
CA GLY A 7 19.15 1.02 -1.04
C GLY A 7 18.48 0.83 -2.40
N ALA A 8 17.18 0.55 -2.39
CA ALA A 8 16.42 0.38 -3.60
C ALA A 8 16.61 1.67 -4.43
N ARG A 9 17.20 1.54 -5.62
CA ARG A 9 17.14 2.64 -6.58
C ARG A 9 15.65 2.96 -6.79
N PRO A 10 15.22 4.23 -6.82
CA PRO A 10 13.88 4.55 -7.26
C PRO A 10 13.72 3.91 -8.63
N ARG A 11 12.90 2.86 -8.69
CA ARG A 11 12.59 2.23 -9.97
C ARG A 11 11.79 3.28 -10.72
N GLY A 12 12.18 3.51 -11.98
CA GLY A 12 11.37 4.32 -12.88
C GLY A 12 9.93 3.80 -12.90
N GLU A 13 9.01 4.66 -13.32
CA GLU A 13 7.60 4.30 -13.47
C GLU A 13 7.44 2.92 -14.14
N ARG A 14 6.60 2.08 -13.56
CA ARG A 14 6.22 0.81 -14.19
C ARG A 14 5.24 1.12 -15.31
N PRO A 15 5.19 0.32 -16.39
CA PRO A 15 4.19 0.52 -17.44
C PRO A 15 2.77 0.46 -16.88
N ALA A 16 1.82 1.05 -17.61
CA ALA A 16 0.40 0.84 -17.35
C ALA A 16 0.05 -0.66 -17.37
N ASP A 17 -1.05 -1.01 -16.71
CA ASP A 17 -1.56 -2.37 -16.52
C ASP A 17 -0.61 -3.30 -15.75
N HIS A 18 0.35 -2.73 -15.01
CA HIS A 18 1.26 -3.51 -14.20
C HIS A 18 0.55 -4.25 -13.05
N HIS A 19 1.03 -5.46 -12.77
CA HIS A 19 0.56 -6.29 -11.67
C HIS A 19 1.51 -6.21 -10.46
N TYR A 20 0.95 -5.78 -9.34
CA TYR A 20 1.62 -5.68 -8.06
C TYR A 20 1.15 -6.79 -7.13
N GLU A 21 2.00 -7.21 -6.21
CA GLU A 21 1.66 -8.20 -5.20
C GLU A 21 2.04 -7.67 -3.82
N LEU A 22 1.09 -7.74 -2.89
CA LEU A 22 1.24 -7.33 -1.48
C LEU A 22 1.05 -8.56 -0.60
N ASP A 23 2.06 -8.84 0.22
CA ASP A 23 2.04 -9.86 1.27
C ASP A 23 1.41 -9.28 2.55
N GLY A 24 0.15 -9.60 2.80
CA GLY A 24 -0.64 -9.04 3.89
C GLY A 24 -0.47 -9.73 5.24
N ARG A 25 0.34 -10.80 5.34
CA ARG A 25 0.42 -11.65 6.55
C ARG A 25 0.80 -10.91 7.82
N ASN A 26 1.51 -9.79 7.69
CA ASN A 26 1.99 -8.98 8.81
C ASN A 26 1.36 -7.58 8.86
N VAL A 27 0.32 -7.32 8.08
CA VAL A 27 -0.36 -6.01 8.07
C VAL A 27 -1.35 -5.96 9.23
N THR A 28 -0.85 -5.68 10.43
CA THR A 28 -1.65 -5.64 11.68
C THR A 28 -1.80 -4.24 12.26
N ASP A 29 -1.08 -3.26 11.72
CA ASP A 29 -1.16 -1.86 12.11
C ASP A 29 -1.00 -0.93 10.90
N GLU A 30 -1.26 0.35 11.14
CA GLU A 30 -1.23 1.39 10.11
C GLU A 30 0.16 1.60 9.51
N PRO A 31 1.27 1.67 10.29
CA PRO A 31 2.61 1.69 9.71
C PRO A 31 2.92 0.46 8.84
N GLY A 32 2.53 -0.74 9.30
CA GLY A 32 2.71 -2.00 8.58
C GLY A 32 1.98 -2.02 7.23
N LEU A 33 0.79 -1.42 7.16
CA LEU A 33 0.05 -1.24 5.91
C LEU A 33 0.85 -0.44 4.88
N TYR A 34 1.33 0.75 5.26
CA TYR A 34 2.07 1.61 4.33
C TYR A 34 3.43 1.03 3.92
N LEU A 35 4.09 0.30 4.84
CA LEU A 35 5.29 -0.46 4.50
C LEU A 35 5.00 -1.55 3.46
N ALA A 36 3.95 -2.35 3.66
CA ALA A 36 3.59 -3.41 2.72
C ALA A 36 3.21 -2.87 1.33
N LEU A 37 2.47 -1.77 1.27
CA LEU A 37 2.16 -1.06 0.02
C LEU A 37 3.44 -0.57 -0.68
N GLY A 38 4.32 0.08 0.08
CA GLY A 38 5.62 0.53 -0.39
C GLY A 38 6.49 -0.58 -0.96
N GLU A 39 6.50 -1.73 -0.28
CA GLU A 39 7.24 -2.91 -0.71
C GLU A 39 6.66 -3.55 -1.98
N ALA A 40 5.34 -3.61 -2.09
CA ALA A 40 4.66 -4.10 -3.29
C ALA A 40 4.99 -3.24 -4.52
N VAL A 41 4.89 -1.91 -4.39
CA VAL A 41 5.05 -0.97 -5.51
C VAL A 41 6.51 -0.71 -5.85
N ASN A 42 7.38 -0.55 -4.85
CA ASN A 42 8.74 -0.06 -5.05
C ASN A 42 9.84 -1.06 -4.62
N GLY A 43 9.46 -2.25 -4.16
CA GLY A 43 10.38 -3.29 -3.70
C GLY A 43 10.81 -3.09 -2.24
N PRO A 44 11.69 -3.94 -1.69
CA PRO A 44 12.00 -3.96 -0.26
C PRO A 44 12.41 -2.60 0.32
N GLY A 45 11.71 -2.14 1.37
CA GLY A 45 11.86 -0.81 1.95
C GLY A 45 11.41 0.36 1.06
N GLY A 46 10.62 0.09 0.02
CA GLY A 46 10.06 1.08 -0.89
C GLY A 46 9.03 1.97 -0.19
N TYR A 47 8.88 3.20 -0.69
CA TYR A 47 7.90 4.17 -0.19
C TYR A 47 6.70 4.22 -1.13
N PHE A 48 5.50 4.19 -0.58
CA PHE A 48 4.26 4.46 -1.33
C PHE A 48 3.20 5.05 -0.40
N GLY A 49 3.57 6.14 0.26
CA GLY A 49 2.75 6.81 1.28
C GLY A 49 3.14 6.44 2.72
N CYS A 50 2.71 7.27 3.67
CA CYS A 50 2.81 7.02 5.11
C CYS A 50 1.53 7.38 5.88
N ASN A 51 0.50 7.83 5.15
CA ASN A 51 -0.85 8.15 5.58
C ASN A 51 -1.75 8.17 4.31
N LEU A 52 -3.06 8.36 4.48
CA LEU A 52 -4.00 8.34 3.36
C LEU A 52 -3.77 9.47 2.33
N ASP A 53 -3.47 10.69 2.78
CA ASP A 53 -3.19 11.82 1.88
C ASP A 53 -1.92 11.57 1.04
N ALA A 54 -0.86 11.05 1.68
CA ALA A 54 0.37 10.69 1.00
C ALA A 54 0.17 9.52 0.03
N LEU A 55 -0.75 8.60 0.32
CA LEU A 55 -1.13 7.53 -0.61
C LEU A 55 -1.83 8.10 -1.85
N VAL A 56 -2.77 9.05 -1.67
CA VAL A 56 -3.42 9.77 -2.77
C VAL A 56 -2.39 10.46 -3.66
N ASP A 57 -1.39 11.12 -3.06
CA ASP A 57 -0.32 11.77 -3.83
C ASP A 57 0.55 10.76 -4.59
N CYS A 58 0.85 9.60 -4.00
CA CYS A 58 1.59 8.54 -4.67
C CYS A 58 0.86 7.96 -5.88
N LEU A 59 -0.47 7.87 -5.82
CA LEU A 59 -1.32 7.35 -6.88
C LEU A 59 -1.43 8.28 -8.10
N ARG A 60 -1.09 9.57 -7.95
CA ARG A 60 -1.09 10.55 -9.05
C ARG A 60 0.11 10.41 -10.01
N GLY A 61 1.00 9.44 -9.78
CA GLY A 61 2.16 9.14 -10.62
C GLY A 61 3.49 9.65 -10.06
N ARG A 62 4.61 9.32 -10.71
CA ARG A 62 6.00 9.64 -10.29
C ARG A 62 6.51 8.94 -9.03
N PHE A 63 5.73 8.03 -8.45
CA PHE A 63 6.09 7.24 -7.27
C PHE A 63 6.15 5.73 -7.54
N GLY A 64 6.52 5.33 -8.76
CA GLY A 64 6.65 3.92 -9.16
C GLY A 64 5.34 3.23 -9.59
N TYR A 65 4.27 4.02 -9.69
CA TYR A 65 2.97 3.61 -10.19
C TYR A 65 2.56 4.50 -11.37
N THR A 66 2.03 3.87 -12.41
CA THR A 66 1.39 4.51 -13.56
C THR A 66 0.04 3.86 -13.74
N ALA A 67 -1.03 4.65 -13.65
CA ALA A 67 -2.39 4.15 -13.81
C ALA A 67 -2.68 3.76 -15.27
N PRO A 68 -3.56 2.78 -15.51
CA PRO A 68 -4.16 1.87 -14.51
C PRO A 68 -3.17 0.77 -14.05
N GLY A 69 -3.48 0.09 -12.94
CA GLY A 69 -2.74 -1.09 -12.49
C GLY A 69 -3.60 -2.06 -11.68
N THR A 70 -3.06 -3.24 -11.37
CA THR A 70 -3.74 -4.24 -10.52
C THR A 70 -2.87 -4.62 -9.34
N LEU A 71 -3.42 -4.59 -8.12
CA LEU A 71 -2.78 -5.05 -6.89
C LEU A 71 -3.45 -6.33 -6.41
N LEU A 72 -2.71 -7.42 -6.39
CA LEU A 72 -3.09 -8.63 -5.66
C LEU A 72 -2.67 -8.49 -4.20
N TRP A 73 -3.63 -8.48 -3.29
CA TRP A 73 -3.39 -8.40 -1.86
C TRP A 73 -3.68 -9.75 -1.22
N ARG A 74 -2.61 -10.49 -0.91
CA ARG A 74 -2.69 -11.80 -0.25
C ARG A 74 -2.84 -11.64 1.26
N ASP A 75 -3.57 -12.54 1.90
CA ASP A 75 -3.80 -12.54 3.34
C ASP A 75 -4.44 -11.23 3.84
N ALA A 76 -5.30 -10.63 2.99
CA ALA A 76 -5.93 -9.34 3.28
C ALA A 76 -6.88 -9.40 4.49
N ALA A 77 -7.33 -10.60 4.87
CA ALA A 77 -8.11 -10.84 6.07
C ALA A 77 -7.42 -10.36 7.36
N THR A 78 -6.07 -10.44 7.42
CA THR A 78 -5.28 -9.93 8.55
C THR A 78 -5.47 -8.42 8.71
N ALA A 79 -5.25 -7.67 7.62
CA ALA A 79 -5.45 -6.23 7.62
C ALA A 79 -6.89 -5.84 7.96
N ARG A 80 -7.88 -6.52 7.35
CA ARG A 80 -9.29 -6.30 7.67
C ARG A 80 -9.59 -6.51 9.16
N ALA A 81 -9.09 -7.58 9.76
CA ALA A 81 -9.35 -7.87 11.17
C ALA A 81 -8.78 -6.81 12.13
N HIS A 82 -7.61 -6.25 11.80
CA HIS A 82 -6.91 -5.31 12.67
C HIS A 82 -7.20 -3.83 12.37
N LEU A 83 -7.54 -3.49 11.13
CA LEU A 83 -7.60 -2.11 10.64
C LEU A 83 -9.00 -1.62 10.33
N SER A 84 -10.04 -2.47 10.36
CA SER A 84 -11.41 -2.03 10.08
C SER A 84 -12.09 -1.25 11.22
N ARG A 85 -11.47 -1.17 12.39
CA ARG A 85 -12.02 -0.41 13.53
C ARG A 85 -10.93 0.34 14.27
N ARG A 86 -10.47 1.44 13.67
CA ARG A 86 -9.47 2.35 14.24
C ARG A 86 -10.15 3.55 14.88
N LEU A 87 -9.42 4.27 15.73
CA LEU A 87 -9.91 5.48 16.38
C LEU A 87 -9.09 6.68 15.89
N THR A 88 -9.79 7.77 15.57
CA THR A 88 -9.15 9.08 15.39
C THR A 88 -8.68 9.62 16.74
N PRO A 89 -7.84 10.67 16.78
CA PRO A 89 -7.46 11.35 18.03
C PRO A 89 -8.65 11.86 18.85
N HIS A 90 -9.80 12.09 18.19
CA HIS A 90 -11.05 12.51 18.83
C HIS A 90 -11.98 11.35 19.22
N GLY A 91 -11.50 10.10 19.14
CA GLY A 91 -12.27 8.91 19.54
C GLY A 91 -13.34 8.48 18.54
N ARG A 92 -13.36 9.02 17.32
CA ARG A 92 -14.28 8.57 16.27
C ARG A 92 -13.76 7.28 15.65
N THR A 93 -14.64 6.31 15.43
CA THR A 93 -14.27 5.08 14.73
C THR A 93 -14.20 5.32 13.22
N TYR A 94 -13.25 4.67 12.56
CA TYR A 94 -13.13 4.63 11.10
C TYR A 94 -12.53 3.30 10.63
N ASP A 95 -12.78 2.95 9.37
CA ASP A 95 -12.33 1.70 8.74
C ASP A 95 -11.17 2.00 7.79
N LEU A 96 -9.94 1.93 8.32
CA LEU A 96 -8.73 2.22 7.55
C LEU A 96 -8.56 1.25 6.38
N PHE A 97 -8.97 -0.01 6.55
CA PHE A 97 -8.88 -1.02 5.49
C PHE A 97 -9.78 -0.64 4.31
N ALA A 98 -11.05 -0.32 4.58
CA ALA A 98 -12.01 0.09 3.55
C ALA A 98 -11.60 1.41 2.87
N GLU A 99 -11.15 2.40 3.65
CA GLU A 99 -10.67 3.69 3.10
C GLU A 99 -9.45 3.49 2.18
N THR A 100 -8.53 2.60 2.56
CA THR A 100 -7.37 2.27 1.72
C THR A 100 -7.80 1.65 0.40
N LEU A 101 -8.74 0.69 0.42
CA LEU A 101 -9.25 0.06 -0.82
C LEU A 101 -9.93 1.09 -1.73
N GLN A 102 -10.69 2.00 -1.15
CA GLN A 102 -11.36 3.07 -1.89
C GLN A 102 -10.33 3.99 -2.57
N ILE A 103 -9.33 4.47 -1.82
CA ILE A 103 -8.28 5.34 -2.36
C ILE A 103 -7.49 4.65 -3.48
N LEU A 104 -7.12 3.38 -3.30
CA LEU A 104 -6.44 2.60 -4.34
C LEU A 104 -7.29 2.51 -5.62
N ALA A 105 -8.59 2.21 -5.48
CA ALA A 105 -9.51 2.11 -6.60
C ALA A 105 -9.71 3.46 -7.32
N GLU A 106 -9.88 4.56 -6.57
CA GLU A 106 -9.98 5.92 -7.11
C GLU A 106 -8.69 6.34 -7.84
N GLY A 107 -7.54 5.88 -7.38
CA GLY A 107 -6.24 6.04 -8.04
C GLY A 107 -6.02 5.16 -9.27
N GLY A 108 -7.03 4.40 -9.71
CA GLY A 108 -6.94 3.51 -10.87
C GLY A 108 -6.23 2.17 -10.60
N MET A 109 -5.98 1.84 -9.33
CA MET A 109 -5.37 0.58 -8.92
C MET A 109 -6.48 -0.39 -8.51
N ARG A 110 -6.80 -1.33 -9.40
CA ARG A 110 -7.76 -2.41 -9.10
C ARG A 110 -7.17 -3.32 -8.03
N VAL A 111 -7.86 -3.50 -6.91
CA VAL A 111 -7.43 -4.42 -5.85
C VAL A 111 -8.17 -5.75 -5.95
N VAL A 112 -7.42 -6.85 -5.94
CA VAL A 112 -7.93 -8.22 -5.82
C VAL A 112 -7.52 -8.75 -4.45
N LEU A 113 -8.48 -9.21 -3.65
CA LEU A 113 -8.24 -9.69 -2.29
C LEU A 113 -8.20 -11.22 -2.27
N GLU A 114 -7.16 -11.78 -1.65
CA GLU A 114 -7.02 -13.20 -1.29
C GLU A 114 -6.87 -13.38 0.22
#